data_AF-A0A1W9H273-F1
#
_entry.id   AF-A0A1W9H273-F1
#
_cell.length_a   1.000
_cell.length_b   1.000
_cell.length_c   1.000
_cell.angle_alpha   90.00
_cell.angle_beta   90.00
_cell.angle_gamma   90.00
#
_symmetry.space_group_name_H-M   'P 1'
#
loop_
_entity.id
_entity.type
_entity.pdbx_description
1 polymer ?
#
loop_
_entity_poly.entity_id
_entity_poly.type
_entity_poly.pdbx_seq_one_letter_code
_entity_poly.pdbx_strand_id
1 'polypeptide(L)'
;MMKRWWGLAALLLGLAAPARAEWLEASNAHFVIYGDLPRARMQQFAEQLERFDAALRRLLTLSDSDGAPANRVVIYVVRDQGDVVKLYGRGGGTVAGFYIGRVEGPIAVTPRSTDDDDQYFTAQLVLFHEYTHHAILSSSSAFYPSWVGEGLAEFFSVVRFRPDGAVITGAPNVARGYSIMTANPMSVSELIATDTRKLDPEALEQKYARGWLLIHYLLLGGKRAGQYDAFIAQVNKGVPMADAAKAVFGDLRQLNRELDSYRESKLRAYVIGAAALKPLPVALRALDPGEAAMMPLRIRSTVGVNDVQAKALIAPARAVAARFPEHRWVQRVLAEMEFDAGNLAEADAACDRVLAADPNNVDALIYKGRIEARRAAAVKDDAAARTAHWKAARRWYVKANRADPRYAYPFVLFYETFAALGETPSASAIKGLEEAVGLVPQADGVRVMLAMEKLRTGDLKAMRAALAPVSADPHGGANNPAAKLIALIDSGADVEAVRKAAEAIGSGDKAGS
;
A
#
# COMPACT_ATOMS: atom_id res chain seq x y z
N MET A 1 -46.43 22.00 -64.13
CA MET A 1 -46.01 23.21 -63.39
C MET A 1 -45.21 22.81 -62.17
N MET A 2 -43.90 23.04 -62.20
CA MET A 2 -42.97 22.82 -61.09
C MET A 2 -43.27 23.78 -59.93
N LYS A 3 -43.32 23.28 -58.69
CA LYS A 3 -43.03 24.10 -57.51
C LYS A 3 -42.10 23.32 -56.57
N ARG A 4 -40.87 23.82 -56.54
CA ARG A 4 -39.77 23.49 -55.63
C ARG A 4 -40.21 23.69 -54.19
N TRP A 5 -39.93 22.73 -53.32
CA TRP A 5 -39.87 22.94 -51.87
C TRP A 5 -38.43 22.68 -51.44
N TRP A 6 -37.71 23.77 -51.20
CA TRP A 6 -36.50 23.79 -50.37
C TRP A 6 -36.97 24.03 -48.94
N GLY A 7 -36.58 23.17 -48.00
CA GLY A 7 -37.02 23.31 -46.61
C GLY A 7 -36.08 22.57 -45.65
N LEU A 8 -35.04 23.29 -45.21
CA LEU A 8 -34.23 23.14 -44.00
C LEU A 8 -33.97 21.72 -43.45
N ALA A 9 -32.78 21.20 -43.73
CA ALA A 9 -32.09 20.29 -42.81
C ALA A 9 -31.41 21.14 -41.72
N ALA A 10 -32.01 21.23 -40.53
CA ALA A 10 -31.36 21.78 -39.36
C ALA A 10 -30.29 20.79 -38.87
N LEU A 11 -29.01 21.06 -39.14
CA LEU A 11 -27.90 20.40 -38.47
C LEU A 11 -27.95 20.75 -36.98
N LEU A 12 -28.45 19.82 -36.17
CA LEU A 12 -28.18 19.76 -34.74
C LEU A 12 -26.71 19.32 -34.58
N LEU A 13 -25.78 20.28 -34.75
CA LEU A 13 -24.43 20.16 -34.23
C LEU A 13 -24.53 20.23 -32.70
N GLY A 14 -24.78 19.08 -32.09
CA GLY A 14 -24.62 18.92 -30.65
C GLY A 14 -23.21 19.34 -30.29
N LEU A 15 -23.09 20.39 -29.47
CA LEU A 15 -21.85 20.80 -28.82
C LEU A 15 -21.40 19.65 -27.91
N ALA A 16 -20.69 18.67 -28.48
CA ALA A 16 -19.86 17.79 -27.69
C ALA A 16 -18.77 18.67 -27.05
N ALA A 17 -18.96 19.03 -25.78
CA ALA A 17 -17.89 19.64 -25.01
C ALA A 17 -16.64 18.74 -25.16
N PRO A 18 -15.49 19.27 -25.58
CA PRO A 18 -14.29 18.46 -25.74
C PRO A 18 -14.02 17.75 -24.41
N ALA A 19 -13.74 16.45 -24.46
CA ALA A 19 -13.39 15.65 -23.30
C ALA A 19 -12.07 16.18 -22.71
N ARG A 20 -12.17 17.17 -21.83
CA ARG A 20 -11.03 17.83 -21.19
C ARG A 20 -10.62 17.01 -19.97
N ALA A 21 -9.31 16.89 -19.76
CA ALA A 21 -8.79 16.40 -18.49
C ALA A 21 -9.16 17.39 -17.38
N GLU A 22 -9.72 16.87 -16.29
CA GLU A 22 -9.98 17.58 -15.06
C GLU A 22 -9.57 16.69 -13.89
N TRP A 23 -9.23 17.29 -12.74
CA TRP A 23 -8.98 16.53 -11.53
C TRP A 23 -10.29 15.96 -10.98
N LEU A 24 -10.33 14.64 -10.86
CA LEU A 24 -11.50 13.89 -10.38
C LEU A 24 -11.14 13.10 -9.13
N GLU A 25 -12.15 12.92 -8.29
CA GLU A 25 -12.18 11.89 -7.25
C GLU A 25 -13.23 10.84 -7.60
N ALA A 26 -12.83 9.57 -7.65
CA ALA A 26 -13.74 8.43 -7.70
C ALA A 26 -13.58 7.61 -6.42
N SER A 27 -14.67 7.34 -5.69
CA SER A 27 -14.53 6.76 -4.35
C SER A 27 -15.73 5.92 -3.89
N ASN A 28 -15.46 4.90 -3.08
CA ASN A 28 -16.45 4.05 -2.39
C ASN A 28 -15.85 3.51 -1.07
N ALA A 29 -16.46 2.55 -0.39
CA ALA A 29 -15.92 2.02 0.88
C ALA A 29 -14.51 1.39 0.77
N HIS A 30 -14.08 0.94 -0.42
CA HIS A 30 -12.82 0.22 -0.61
C HIS A 30 -11.65 1.14 -0.94
N PHE A 31 -11.90 2.18 -1.74
CA PHE A 31 -10.83 3.05 -2.24
C PHE A 31 -11.25 4.50 -2.46
N VAL A 32 -10.25 5.35 -2.63
CA VAL A 32 -10.35 6.71 -3.19
C VAL A 32 -9.33 6.83 -4.33
N ILE A 33 -9.76 7.23 -5.51
CA ILE A 33 -8.90 7.44 -6.68
C ILE A 33 -8.87 8.93 -6.99
N TYR A 34 -7.68 9.52 -7.09
CA TYR A 34 -7.48 10.86 -7.61
C TYR A 34 -6.71 10.80 -8.93
N GLY A 35 -7.14 11.57 -9.92
CA GLY A 35 -6.40 11.68 -11.18
C GLY A 35 -6.88 12.82 -12.06
N ASP A 36 -6.02 13.25 -12.98
CA ASP A 36 -6.32 14.22 -14.03
C ASP A 36 -6.58 13.49 -15.37
N LEU A 37 -7.85 13.14 -15.60
CA LEU A 37 -8.29 12.38 -16.77
C LEU A 37 -9.75 12.70 -17.13
N PRO A 38 -10.19 12.44 -18.38
CA PRO A 38 -11.59 12.63 -18.75
C PRO A 38 -12.54 11.81 -17.88
N ARG A 39 -13.69 12.41 -17.51
CA ARG A 39 -14.71 11.81 -16.64
C ARG A 39 -15.11 10.37 -17.00
N ALA A 40 -15.31 10.09 -18.28
CA ALA A 40 -15.66 8.74 -18.75
C ALA A 40 -14.56 7.70 -18.49
N ARG A 41 -13.28 8.09 -18.65
CA ARG A 41 -12.13 7.22 -18.35
C ARG A 41 -12.03 6.94 -16.85
N MET A 42 -12.24 7.96 -16.00
CA MET A 42 -12.24 7.78 -14.54
C MET A 42 -13.37 6.86 -14.08
N GLN A 43 -14.58 7.04 -14.60
CA GLN A 43 -15.72 6.17 -14.30
C GLN A 43 -15.41 4.71 -14.67
N GLN A 44 -14.95 4.47 -15.91
CA GLN A 44 -14.62 3.13 -16.36
C GLN A 44 -13.54 2.48 -15.50
N PHE A 45 -12.47 3.21 -15.21
CA PHE A 45 -11.35 2.75 -14.39
C PHE A 45 -11.82 2.34 -12.98
N ALA A 46 -12.61 3.19 -12.33
CA ALA A 46 -13.09 2.92 -10.98
C ALA A 46 -14.11 1.77 -10.93
N GLU A 47 -15.00 1.65 -11.91
CA GLU A 47 -15.94 0.53 -12.01
C GLU A 47 -15.24 -0.81 -12.32
N GLN A 48 -14.14 -0.78 -13.07
CA GLN A 48 -13.32 -1.97 -13.31
C GLN A 48 -12.57 -2.38 -12.05
N LEU A 49 -11.98 -1.41 -11.33
CA LEU A 49 -11.34 -1.67 -10.05
C LEU A 49 -12.31 -2.27 -9.03
N GLU A 50 -13.52 -1.75 -8.91
CA GLU A 50 -14.50 -2.27 -7.96
C GLU A 50 -15.03 -3.67 -8.35
N ARG A 51 -15.18 -3.95 -9.66
CA ARG A 51 -15.48 -5.31 -10.12
C ARG A 51 -14.33 -6.28 -9.85
N PHE A 52 -13.09 -5.80 -9.95
CA PHE A 52 -11.91 -6.57 -9.60
C PHE A 52 -11.83 -6.84 -8.09
N ASP A 53 -12.06 -5.82 -7.26
CA ASP A 53 -12.15 -5.96 -5.80
C ASP A 53 -13.22 -6.99 -5.41
N ALA A 54 -14.43 -6.89 -5.96
CA ALA A 54 -15.49 -7.87 -5.70
C ALA A 54 -15.09 -9.31 -6.08
N ALA A 55 -14.30 -9.48 -7.14
CA ALA A 55 -13.75 -10.76 -7.54
C ALA A 55 -12.69 -11.26 -6.56
N LEU A 56 -11.76 -10.40 -6.13
CA LEU A 56 -10.75 -10.71 -5.11
C LEU A 56 -11.39 -11.11 -3.79
N ARG A 57 -12.33 -10.31 -3.27
CA ARG A 57 -13.03 -10.59 -2.02
C ARG A 57 -13.71 -11.95 -2.07
N ARG A 58 -14.32 -12.29 -3.20
CA ARG A 58 -14.93 -13.61 -3.39
C ARG A 58 -13.91 -14.74 -3.40
N LEU A 59 -12.82 -14.60 -4.16
CA LEU A 59 -11.83 -15.68 -4.34
C LEU A 59 -10.96 -15.89 -3.10
N LEU A 60 -10.64 -14.81 -2.39
CA LEU A 60 -9.84 -14.84 -1.17
C LEU A 60 -10.69 -14.92 0.10
N THR A 61 -12.02 -14.98 -0.03
CA THR A 61 -12.99 -14.99 1.09
C THR A 61 -12.76 -13.83 2.06
N LEU A 62 -12.52 -12.64 1.51
CA LEU A 62 -12.31 -11.43 2.32
C LEU A 62 -13.65 -10.94 2.85
N SER A 63 -13.64 -10.45 4.09
CA SER A 63 -14.78 -9.74 4.67
C SER A 63 -15.08 -8.45 3.89
N ASP A 64 -16.34 -8.03 3.92
CA ASP A 64 -16.70 -6.68 3.45
C ASP A 64 -16.02 -5.63 4.34
N SER A 65 -15.58 -4.53 3.71
CA SER A 65 -15.04 -3.38 4.42
C SER A 65 -16.17 -2.41 4.73
N ASP A 66 -16.19 -1.89 5.96
CA ASP A 66 -17.11 -0.83 6.38
C ASP A 66 -16.64 0.58 5.96
N GLY A 67 -15.56 0.66 5.18
CA GLY A 67 -14.96 1.91 4.72
C GLY A 67 -14.21 2.68 5.80
N ALA A 68 -13.74 2.01 6.86
CA ALA A 68 -12.83 2.60 7.83
C ALA A 68 -11.60 3.23 7.14
N PRO A 69 -11.21 4.47 7.50
CA PRO A 69 -10.08 5.17 6.87
C PRO A 69 -8.76 4.38 6.91
N ALA A 70 -8.55 3.57 7.96
CA ALA A 70 -7.33 2.79 8.15
C ALA A 70 -7.01 1.84 6.96
N ASN A 71 -8.02 1.25 6.32
CA ASN A 71 -7.84 0.27 5.25
C ASN A 71 -8.33 0.73 3.88
N ARG A 72 -8.81 1.97 3.76
CA ARG A 72 -9.28 2.51 2.49
C ARG A 72 -8.11 3.09 1.70
N VAL A 73 -7.64 2.36 0.69
CA VAL A 73 -6.47 2.78 -0.12
C VAL A 73 -6.74 4.06 -0.92
N VAL A 74 -5.78 4.99 -0.88
CA VAL A 74 -5.78 6.18 -1.75
C VAL A 74 -4.88 5.92 -2.96
N ILE A 75 -5.47 5.96 -4.15
CA ILE A 75 -4.81 5.68 -5.42
C ILE A 75 -4.60 7.01 -6.15
N TYR A 76 -3.35 7.34 -6.45
CA TYR A 76 -2.98 8.48 -7.27
C TYR A 76 -2.66 8.03 -8.69
N VAL A 77 -3.48 8.46 -9.64
CA VAL A 77 -3.29 8.21 -11.06
C VAL A 77 -2.45 9.36 -11.64
N VAL A 78 -1.19 9.10 -11.92
CA VAL A 78 -0.22 10.08 -12.44
C VAL A 78 -0.08 9.98 -13.95
N ARG A 79 0.56 10.97 -14.55
CA ARG A 79 0.53 11.16 -16.01
C ARG A 79 1.09 9.98 -16.79
N ASP A 80 2.26 9.48 -16.38
CA ASP A 80 3.06 8.47 -17.07
C ASP A 80 3.98 7.73 -16.08
N GLN A 81 4.63 6.67 -16.54
CA GLN A 81 5.58 5.88 -15.74
C GLN A 81 6.78 6.72 -15.27
N GLY A 82 7.25 7.68 -16.06
CA GLY A 82 8.32 8.60 -15.66
C GLY A 82 7.98 9.40 -14.40
N ASP A 83 6.72 9.82 -14.24
CA ASP A 83 6.25 10.50 -13.04
C ASP A 83 6.11 9.53 -11.85
N VAL A 84 5.81 8.25 -12.08
CA VAL A 84 5.88 7.20 -11.04
C VAL A 84 7.32 7.04 -10.54
N VAL A 85 8.29 6.89 -11.45
CA VAL A 85 9.72 6.76 -11.11
C VAL A 85 10.21 7.96 -10.31
N LYS A 86 9.81 9.18 -10.70
CA LYS A 86 10.16 10.41 -9.96
C LYS A 86 9.57 10.43 -8.54
N LEU A 87 8.35 9.95 -8.36
CA LEU A 87 7.70 9.87 -7.05
C LEU A 87 8.32 8.79 -6.17
N TYR A 88 8.65 7.63 -6.75
CA TYR A 88 9.33 6.55 -6.02
C TYR A 88 10.72 6.97 -5.55
N GLY A 89 11.45 7.72 -6.39
CA GLY A 89 12.78 8.23 -6.08
C GLY A 89 13.88 7.18 -6.24
N ARG A 90 14.88 7.21 -5.34
CA ARG A 90 16.11 6.41 -5.48
C ARG A 90 15.77 4.91 -5.46
N GLY A 91 16.24 4.18 -6.47
CA GLY A 91 16.02 2.73 -6.59
C GLY A 91 14.78 2.34 -7.41
N GLY A 92 13.97 3.31 -7.87
CA GLY A 92 12.75 3.07 -8.65
C GLY A 92 12.93 3.10 -10.16
N GLY A 93 14.14 2.94 -10.71
CA GLY A 93 14.45 3.27 -12.11
C GLY A 93 13.59 2.59 -13.19
N THR A 94 12.88 1.52 -12.85
CA THR A 94 12.00 0.75 -13.75
C THR A 94 10.63 0.45 -13.13
N VAL A 95 10.27 1.07 -12.01
CA VAL A 95 9.01 0.79 -11.32
C VAL A 95 7.84 1.30 -12.16
N ALA A 96 6.84 0.46 -12.40
CA ALA A 96 5.68 0.80 -13.21
C ALA A 96 4.53 1.39 -12.36
N GLY A 97 4.47 1.02 -11.08
CA GLY A 97 3.53 1.47 -10.06
C GLY A 97 4.01 0.95 -8.70
N PHE A 98 3.49 1.50 -7.60
CA PHE A 98 3.88 1.02 -6.28
C PHE A 98 2.78 1.24 -5.24
N TYR A 99 2.73 0.33 -4.27
CA TYR A 99 1.90 0.37 -3.09
C TYR A 99 2.73 0.65 -1.83
N ILE A 100 2.18 1.43 -0.91
CA ILE A 100 2.77 1.70 0.41
C ILE A 100 1.73 1.40 1.49
N GLY A 101 1.99 0.35 2.27
CA GLY A 101 1.25 0.04 3.50
C GLY A 101 1.83 0.83 4.67
N ARG A 102 1.08 1.81 5.18
CA ARG A 102 1.54 2.67 6.28
C ARG A 102 0.40 3.02 7.23
N VAL A 103 0.76 3.46 8.43
CA VAL A 103 -0.18 3.73 9.51
C VAL A 103 -1.09 4.95 9.23
N GLU A 104 -0.60 5.92 8.46
CA GLU A 104 -1.36 7.10 8.05
C GLU A 104 -2.50 6.77 7.07
N GLY A 105 -2.50 5.56 6.52
CA GLY A 105 -3.42 5.11 5.48
C GLY A 105 -2.65 4.65 4.24
N PRO A 106 -3.01 3.49 3.65
CA PRO A 106 -2.30 2.94 2.52
C PRO A 106 -2.47 3.80 1.26
N ILE A 107 -1.43 3.86 0.44
CA ILE A 107 -1.50 4.52 -0.87
C ILE A 107 -1.01 3.62 -1.99
N ALA A 108 -1.49 3.88 -3.19
CA ALA A 108 -0.90 3.36 -4.42
C ALA A 108 -0.68 4.48 -5.42
N VAL A 109 0.38 4.39 -6.21
CA VAL A 109 0.66 5.29 -7.33
C VAL A 109 0.72 4.46 -8.60
N THR A 110 -0.07 4.86 -9.60
CA THR A 110 -0.17 4.16 -10.88
C THR A 110 -0.21 5.19 -12.03
N PRO A 111 0.34 4.87 -13.21
CA PRO A 111 0.32 5.80 -14.32
C PRO A 111 -1.01 5.72 -15.08
N ARG A 112 -1.34 6.71 -15.91
CA ARG A 112 -2.44 6.61 -16.89
C ARG A 112 -2.07 5.71 -18.07
N SER A 113 -0.79 5.60 -18.38
CA SER A 113 -0.19 4.80 -19.44
C SER A 113 1.26 4.47 -19.07
N THR A 114 1.72 3.28 -19.41
CA THR A 114 3.12 2.84 -19.27
C THR A 114 3.93 3.10 -20.53
N ASP A 115 5.26 3.03 -20.46
CA ASP A 115 6.11 3.20 -21.65
C ASP A 115 5.90 2.03 -22.65
N ASP A 116 5.66 0.83 -22.11
CA ASP A 116 5.32 -0.39 -22.85
C ASP A 116 3.80 -0.65 -22.93
N ASP A 117 2.96 0.40 -22.84
CA ASP A 117 1.48 0.26 -22.89
C ASP A 117 1.04 -0.33 -24.25
N ASP A 118 0.92 -1.65 -24.28
CA ASP A 118 0.48 -2.44 -25.42
C ASP A 118 -0.74 -3.28 -25.04
N GLN A 119 -1.08 -4.28 -25.84
CA GLN A 119 -2.22 -5.15 -25.52
C GLN A 119 -1.98 -6.09 -24.33
N TYR A 120 -0.77 -6.15 -23.76
CA TYR A 120 -0.34 -7.13 -22.78
C TYR A 120 0.13 -6.49 -21.46
N PHE A 121 0.99 -5.46 -21.50
CA PHE A 121 1.43 -4.73 -20.31
C PHE A 121 0.74 -3.37 -20.28
N THR A 122 -0.14 -3.15 -19.31
CA THR A 122 -0.97 -1.93 -19.24
C THR A 122 -0.92 -1.28 -17.87
N ALA A 123 -1.23 0.01 -17.81
CA ALA A 123 -1.46 0.71 -16.54
C ALA A 123 -2.50 0.00 -15.63
N GLN A 124 -3.51 -0.64 -16.24
CA GLN A 124 -4.51 -1.43 -15.51
C GLN A 124 -3.88 -2.68 -14.86
N LEU A 125 -3.03 -3.41 -15.59
CA LEU A 125 -2.32 -4.57 -15.05
C LEU A 125 -1.49 -4.17 -13.83
N VAL A 126 -0.74 -3.08 -13.94
CA VAL A 126 0.07 -2.52 -12.85
C VAL A 126 -0.79 -2.19 -11.64
N LEU A 127 -1.89 -1.44 -11.83
CA LEU A 127 -2.79 -1.12 -10.72
C LEU A 127 -3.32 -2.38 -10.03
N PHE A 128 -3.79 -3.37 -10.80
CA PHE A 128 -4.40 -4.56 -10.21
C PHE A 128 -3.37 -5.42 -9.49
N HIS A 129 -2.10 -5.38 -9.91
CA HIS A 129 -0.98 -5.98 -9.18
C HIS A 129 -0.83 -5.30 -7.81
N GLU A 130 -0.66 -3.97 -7.78
CA GLU A 130 -0.54 -3.20 -6.54
C GLU A 130 -1.78 -3.33 -5.63
N TYR A 131 -2.97 -3.36 -6.22
CA TYR A 131 -4.22 -3.53 -5.47
C TYR A 131 -4.35 -4.95 -4.88
N THR A 132 -3.76 -5.96 -5.53
CA THR A 132 -3.71 -7.31 -4.96
C THR A 132 -2.83 -7.35 -3.71
N HIS A 133 -1.68 -6.66 -3.73
CA HIS A 133 -0.87 -6.48 -2.51
C HIS A 133 -1.69 -5.83 -1.40
N HIS A 134 -2.39 -4.73 -1.72
CA HIS A 134 -3.29 -4.08 -0.76
C HIS A 134 -4.33 -5.06 -0.18
N ALA A 135 -5.05 -5.77 -1.03
CA ALA A 135 -6.12 -6.68 -0.61
C ALA A 135 -5.60 -7.78 0.31
N ILE A 136 -4.45 -8.40 -0.01
CA ILE A 136 -3.86 -9.48 0.80
C ILE A 136 -3.32 -8.94 2.13
N LEU A 137 -2.56 -7.85 2.11
CA LEU A 137 -1.88 -7.31 3.29
C LEU A 137 -2.85 -6.62 4.26
N SER A 138 -3.93 -6.01 3.74
CA SER A 138 -4.95 -5.36 4.58
C SER A 138 -5.94 -6.35 5.19
N SER A 139 -6.07 -7.56 4.64
CA SER A 139 -7.03 -8.56 5.11
C SER A 139 -6.43 -9.65 6.00
N SER A 140 -5.11 -9.68 6.16
CA SER A 140 -4.42 -10.78 6.82
C SER A 140 -3.26 -10.32 7.68
N SER A 141 -3.13 -10.92 8.85
CA SER A 141 -1.92 -10.83 9.68
C SER A 141 -0.97 -12.01 9.47
N ALA A 142 -1.22 -12.84 8.46
CA ALA A 142 -0.40 -14.00 8.14
C ALA A 142 0.89 -13.58 7.42
N PHE A 143 1.92 -14.40 7.57
CA PHE A 143 3.13 -14.36 6.78
C PHE A 143 2.85 -14.91 5.37
N TYR A 144 3.17 -14.11 4.35
CA TYR A 144 3.15 -14.51 2.94
C TYR A 144 4.57 -14.44 2.38
N PRO A 145 5.23 -15.57 2.10
CA PRO A 145 6.54 -15.57 1.45
C PRO A 145 6.56 -14.67 0.23
N SER A 146 7.69 -14.02 -0.05
CA SER A 146 7.68 -12.97 -1.08
C SER A 146 7.31 -13.50 -2.47
N TRP A 147 7.76 -14.72 -2.82
CA TRP A 147 7.39 -15.35 -4.08
C TRP A 147 5.87 -15.64 -4.17
N VAL A 148 5.22 -15.91 -3.03
CA VAL A 148 3.77 -16.11 -2.96
C VAL A 148 3.05 -14.79 -3.16
N GLY A 149 3.46 -13.73 -2.44
CA GLY A 149 2.86 -12.41 -2.55
C GLY A 149 2.90 -11.89 -3.99
N GLU A 150 4.09 -11.96 -4.60
CA GLU A 150 4.29 -11.59 -6.01
C GLU A 150 3.54 -12.50 -6.98
N GLY A 151 3.59 -13.81 -6.77
CA GLY A 151 2.90 -14.77 -7.62
C GLY A 151 1.38 -14.61 -7.61
N LEU A 152 0.80 -14.26 -6.45
CA LEU A 152 -0.63 -13.94 -6.32
C LEU A 152 -0.96 -12.60 -7.00
N ALA A 153 -0.14 -11.57 -6.82
CA ALA A 153 -0.32 -10.28 -7.48
C ALA A 153 -0.26 -10.41 -9.01
N GLU A 154 0.69 -11.17 -9.54
CA GLU A 154 0.76 -11.53 -10.96
C GLU A 154 -0.43 -12.40 -11.40
N PHE A 155 -0.93 -13.31 -10.55
CA PHE A 155 -2.05 -14.19 -10.89
C PHE A 155 -3.37 -13.43 -10.99
N PHE A 156 -3.66 -12.59 -10.00
CA PHE A 156 -4.92 -11.85 -9.93
C PHE A 156 -4.93 -10.62 -10.83
N SER A 157 -3.79 -9.98 -11.10
CA SER A 157 -3.75 -8.80 -11.98
C SER A 157 -4.15 -9.08 -13.43
N VAL A 158 -4.01 -10.34 -13.89
CA VAL A 158 -4.42 -10.75 -15.24
C VAL A 158 -5.94 -10.97 -15.29
N VAL A 159 -6.66 -9.86 -15.50
CA VAL A 159 -8.13 -9.79 -15.49
C VAL A 159 -8.70 -9.47 -16.86
N ARG A 160 -9.83 -10.09 -17.21
CA ARG A 160 -10.68 -9.67 -18.33
C ARG A 160 -12.11 -9.43 -17.86
N PHE A 161 -12.64 -8.27 -18.21
CA PHE A 161 -14.04 -7.91 -17.97
C PHE A 161 -14.87 -8.22 -19.21
N ARG A 162 -15.88 -9.07 -19.07
CA ARG A 162 -16.79 -9.40 -20.16
C ARG A 162 -17.97 -8.41 -20.23
N PRO A 163 -18.58 -8.21 -21.41
CA PRO A 163 -19.76 -7.35 -21.57
C PRO A 163 -20.98 -7.79 -20.75
N ASP A 164 -21.08 -9.08 -20.43
CA ASP A 164 -22.15 -9.64 -19.57
C ASP A 164 -21.88 -9.42 -18.06
N GLY A 165 -20.85 -8.65 -17.70
CA GLY A 165 -20.49 -8.32 -16.33
C GLY A 165 -19.66 -9.39 -15.62
N ALA A 166 -19.35 -10.51 -16.29
CA ALA A 166 -18.49 -11.54 -15.71
C ALA A 166 -17.02 -11.08 -15.65
N VAL A 167 -16.31 -11.53 -14.62
CA VAL A 167 -14.88 -11.29 -14.43
C VAL A 167 -14.13 -12.61 -14.64
N ILE A 168 -13.08 -12.56 -15.46
CA ILE A 168 -12.15 -13.66 -15.65
C ILE A 168 -10.82 -13.26 -15.02
N THR A 169 -10.25 -14.10 -14.17
CA THR A 169 -8.93 -13.88 -13.54
C THR A 169 -8.06 -15.13 -13.58
N GLY A 170 -6.74 -14.94 -13.54
CA GLY A 170 -5.79 -16.03 -13.71
C GLY A 170 -5.75 -16.56 -15.14
N ALA A 171 -6.02 -15.69 -16.14
CA ALA A 171 -5.80 -16.05 -17.53
C ALA A 171 -4.27 -16.13 -17.83
N PRO A 172 -3.85 -16.71 -18.97
CA PRO A 172 -2.44 -16.72 -19.36
C PRO A 172 -1.82 -15.32 -19.28
N ASN A 173 -0.72 -15.20 -18.54
CA ASN A 173 -0.02 -13.94 -18.35
C ASN A 173 0.88 -13.66 -19.57
N VAL A 174 0.30 -13.02 -20.59
CA VAL A 174 1.02 -12.73 -21.84
C VAL A 174 2.11 -11.67 -21.63
N ALA A 175 1.93 -10.72 -20.69
CA ALA A 175 2.95 -9.74 -20.32
C ALA A 175 4.25 -10.40 -19.80
N ARG A 176 4.12 -11.58 -19.18
CA ARG A 176 5.26 -12.39 -18.71
C ARG A 176 5.58 -13.56 -19.65
N GLY A 177 4.96 -13.63 -20.84
CA GLY A 177 5.02 -14.80 -21.71
C GLY A 177 6.43 -15.23 -22.10
N TYR A 178 7.29 -14.26 -22.44
CA TYR A 178 8.71 -14.53 -22.75
C TYR A 178 9.43 -15.21 -21.57
N SER A 179 9.32 -14.62 -20.38
CA SER A 179 9.96 -15.13 -19.17
C SER A 179 9.36 -16.45 -18.66
N ILE A 180 8.06 -16.68 -18.88
CA ILE A 180 7.41 -17.98 -18.58
C ILE A 180 7.95 -19.08 -19.50
N MET A 181 8.17 -18.77 -20.78
CA MET A 181 8.56 -19.72 -21.82
C MET A 181 10.08 -19.85 -22.01
N THR A 182 10.88 -19.19 -21.19
CA THR A 182 12.36 -19.26 -21.29
C THR A 182 12.89 -20.70 -21.19
N ALA A 183 14.00 -20.96 -21.88
CA ALA A 183 14.66 -22.26 -21.90
C ALA A 183 15.36 -22.59 -20.56
N ASN A 184 15.82 -21.57 -19.83
CA ASN A 184 16.52 -21.70 -18.56
C ASN A 184 15.74 -21.02 -17.42
N PRO A 185 14.58 -21.55 -17.04
CA PRO A 185 13.73 -20.89 -16.07
C PRO A 185 14.25 -21.09 -14.63
N MET A 186 13.98 -20.13 -13.75
CA MET A 186 14.30 -20.28 -12.32
C MET A 186 13.63 -21.54 -11.75
N SER A 187 14.36 -22.34 -10.98
CA SER A 187 13.83 -23.54 -10.32
C SER A 187 12.94 -23.18 -9.13
N VAL A 188 12.02 -24.07 -8.75
CA VAL A 188 11.18 -23.88 -7.56
C VAL A 188 12.01 -23.72 -6.29
N SER A 189 13.14 -24.42 -6.18
CA SER A 189 14.04 -24.25 -5.02
C SER A 189 14.66 -22.85 -4.98
N GLU A 190 15.05 -22.29 -6.12
CA GLU A 190 15.59 -20.93 -6.20
C GLU A 190 14.52 -19.87 -5.96
N LEU A 191 13.28 -20.13 -6.42
CA LEU A 191 12.12 -19.28 -6.19
C LEU A 191 11.77 -19.21 -4.70
N ILE A 192 11.74 -20.34 -4.00
CA ILE A 192 11.50 -20.36 -2.54
C ILE A 192 12.63 -19.65 -1.78
N ALA A 193 13.85 -19.65 -2.31
CA ALA A 193 15.02 -19.02 -1.71
C ALA A 193 15.18 -17.53 -2.07
N THR A 194 14.24 -16.91 -2.79
CA THR A 194 14.37 -15.50 -3.19
C THR A 194 14.41 -14.55 -2.00
N ASP A 195 13.72 -14.89 -0.91
CA ASP A 195 13.57 -14.05 0.28
C ASP A 195 14.90 -13.89 1.04
N THR A 196 15.85 -14.80 0.81
CA THR A 196 17.13 -14.86 1.53
C THR A 196 18.32 -14.36 0.71
N ARG A 197 18.10 -13.85 -0.51
CA ARG A 197 19.19 -13.40 -1.40
C ARG A 197 18.82 -12.13 -2.16
N LYS A 198 19.85 -11.39 -2.58
CA LYS A 198 19.68 -10.27 -3.50
C LYS A 198 19.41 -10.82 -4.90
N LEU A 199 18.41 -10.28 -5.59
CA LEU A 199 18.11 -10.61 -6.98
C LEU A 199 18.68 -9.53 -7.90
N ASP A 200 19.26 -9.97 -9.01
CA ASP A 200 19.49 -9.11 -10.17
C ASP A 200 18.17 -8.92 -10.95
N PRO A 201 18.13 -8.01 -11.94
CA PRO A 201 16.89 -7.74 -12.68
C PRO A 201 16.29 -8.97 -13.38
N GLU A 202 17.11 -9.86 -13.93
CA GLU A 202 16.64 -11.07 -14.63
C GLU A 202 16.03 -12.06 -13.63
N ALA A 203 16.69 -12.29 -12.50
CA ALA A 203 16.16 -13.14 -11.42
C ALA A 203 14.88 -12.54 -10.81
N LEU A 204 14.76 -11.22 -10.75
CA LEU A 204 13.55 -10.55 -10.29
C LEU A 204 12.38 -10.76 -11.28
N GLU A 205 12.63 -10.62 -12.59
CA GLU A 205 11.62 -10.92 -13.61
C GLU A 205 11.19 -12.40 -13.55
N GLN A 206 12.14 -13.31 -13.35
CA GLN A 206 11.86 -14.73 -13.15
C GLN A 206 11.08 -15.01 -11.85
N LYS A 207 11.30 -14.24 -10.77
CA LYS A 207 10.48 -14.34 -9.55
C LYS A 207 9.01 -14.09 -9.85
N TYR A 208 8.70 -13.06 -10.64
CA TYR A 208 7.33 -12.76 -11.06
C TYR A 208 6.77 -13.85 -11.97
N ALA A 209 7.49 -14.21 -13.04
CA ALA A 209 7.02 -15.17 -14.04
C ALA A 209 6.85 -16.59 -13.46
N ARG A 210 7.84 -17.09 -12.70
CA ARG A 210 7.77 -18.42 -12.08
C ARG A 210 6.89 -18.44 -10.83
N GLY A 211 6.81 -17.34 -10.09
CA GLY A 211 5.84 -17.14 -9.01
C GLY A 211 4.41 -17.29 -9.52
N TRP A 212 4.07 -16.59 -10.60
CA TRP A 212 2.78 -16.73 -11.28
C TRP A 212 2.51 -18.18 -11.69
N LEU A 213 3.47 -18.82 -12.38
CA LEU A 213 3.29 -20.18 -12.91
C LEU A 213 3.05 -21.20 -11.80
N LEU A 214 3.80 -21.11 -10.69
CA LEU A 214 3.63 -22.01 -9.56
C LEU A 214 2.29 -21.80 -8.86
N ILE A 215 1.89 -20.55 -8.59
CA ILE A 215 0.57 -20.22 -8.03
C ILE A 215 -0.55 -20.74 -8.94
N HIS A 216 -0.45 -20.47 -10.24
CA HIS A 216 -1.42 -20.93 -11.22
C HIS A 216 -1.52 -22.46 -11.26
N TYR A 217 -0.40 -23.18 -11.20
CA TYR A 217 -0.41 -24.64 -11.19
C TYR A 217 -1.01 -25.22 -9.90
N LEU A 218 -0.67 -24.65 -8.74
CA LEU A 218 -1.19 -25.10 -7.45
C LEU A 218 -2.70 -24.87 -7.33
N LEU A 219 -3.21 -23.74 -7.84
CA LEU A 219 -4.63 -23.39 -7.75
C LEU A 219 -5.48 -24.01 -8.87
N LEU A 220 -4.97 -24.05 -10.10
CA LEU A 220 -5.75 -24.39 -11.30
C LEU A 220 -5.24 -25.60 -12.09
N GLY A 221 -4.07 -26.17 -11.73
CA GLY A 221 -3.47 -27.30 -12.43
C GLY A 221 -4.19 -28.64 -12.22
N GLY A 222 -5.06 -28.75 -11.20
CA GLY A 222 -5.88 -29.93 -10.94
C GLY A 222 -5.14 -31.16 -10.40
N LYS A 223 -3.81 -31.09 -10.23
CA LYS A 223 -2.96 -32.20 -9.75
C LYS A 223 -2.44 -32.03 -8.31
N ARG A 224 -2.51 -30.82 -7.75
CA ARG A 224 -1.91 -30.45 -6.45
C ARG A 224 -2.89 -29.70 -5.53
N ALA A 225 -4.17 -30.06 -5.60
CA ALA A 225 -5.22 -29.42 -4.81
C ALA A 225 -4.86 -29.39 -3.31
N GLY A 226 -5.04 -28.23 -2.67
CA GLY A 226 -4.77 -28.01 -1.24
C GLY A 226 -3.30 -27.86 -0.85
N GLN A 227 -2.34 -28.08 -1.77
CA GLN A 227 -0.92 -27.92 -1.44
C GLN A 227 -0.53 -26.45 -1.21
N TYR A 228 -1.19 -25.49 -1.87
CA TYR A 228 -1.00 -24.06 -1.57
C TYR A 228 -1.36 -23.77 -0.10
N ASP A 229 -2.57 -24.10 0.34
CA ASP A 229 -3.02 -23.85 1.71
C ASP A 229 -2.16 -24.58 2.75
N ALA A 230 -1.78 -25.83 2.46
CA ALA A 230 -0.90 -26.61 3.33
C ALA A 230 0.49 -25.97 3.46
N PHE A 231 1.06 -25.44 2.37
CA PHE A 231 2.33 -24.74 2.40
C PHE A 231 2.25 -23.45 3.22
N ILE A 232 1.23 -22.62 2.98
CA ILE A 232 0.99 -21.39 3.74
C ILE A 232 0.77 -21.68 5.23
N ALA A 233 0.06 -22.75 5.56
CA ALA A 233 -0.14 -23.17 6.94
C ALA A 233 1.16 -23.61 7.63
N GLN A 234 2.08 -24.29 6.93
CA GLN A 234 3.37 -24.70 7.48
C GLN A 234 4.28 -23.50 7.75
N VAL A 235 4.40 -22.56 6.80
CA VAL A 235 5.25 -21.38 6.98
C VAL A 235 4.71 -20.46 8.09
N ASN A 236 3.38 -20.34 8.23
CA ASN A 236 2.77 -19.58 9.31
C ASN A 236 2.90 -20.25 10.70
N LYS A 237 3.17 -21.56 10.75
CA LYS A 237 3.59 -22.26 11.98
C LYS A 237 5.07 -22.06 12.31
N GLY A 238 5.81 -21.35 11.47
CA GLY A 238 7.24 -21.10 11.63
C GLY A 238 8.15 -22.19 11.08
N VAL A 239 7.62 -23.13 10.28
CA VAL A 239 8.48 -24.10 9.59
C VAL A 239 9.31 -23.36 8.53
N PRO A 240 10.64 -23.56 8.48
CA PRO A 240 11.48 -22.96 7.44
C PRO A 240 10.94 -23.27 6.04
N MET A 241 10.91 -22.26 5.15
CA MET A 241 10.22 -22.37 3.85
C MET A 241 10.71 -23.54 3.00
N ALA A 242 12.02 -23.81 3.00
CA ALA A 242 12.60 -24.94 2.26
C ALA A 242 12.09 -26.29 2.78
N ASP A 243 11.89 -26.42 4.09
CA ASP A 243 11.40 -27.65 4.71
C ASP A 243 9.90 -27.80 4.53
N ALA A 244 9.14 -26.70 4.66
CA ALA A 244 7.72 -26.65 4.34
C ALA A 244 7.46 -27.06 2.88
N ALA A 245 8.27 -26.57 1.94
CA ALA A 245 8.17 -26.91 0.53
C ALA A 245 8.46 -28.40 0.27
N LYS A 246 9.51 -28.97 0.86
CA LYS A 246 9.80 -30.41 0.73
C LYS A 246 8.69 -31.26 1.35
N ALA A 247 8.18 -30.87 2.51
CA ALA A 247 7.13 -31.61 3.21
C ALA A 247 5.80 -31.60 2.45
N VAL A 248 5.44 -30.47 1.82
CA VAL A 248 4.15 -30.29 1.14
C VAL A 248 4.20 -30.66 -0.34
N PHE A 249 5.26 -30.26 -1.05
CA PHE A 249 5.37 -30.45 -2.50
C PHE A 249 6.13 -31.73 -2.90
N GLY A 250 6.93 -32.30 -1.99
CA GLY A 250 7.75 -33.49 -2.26
C GLY A 250 9.03 -33.16 -3.03
N ASP A 251 9.36 -33.96 -4.05
CA ASP A 251 10.53 -33.71 -4.91
C ASP A 251 10.34 -32.43 -5.76
N LEU A 252 11.05 -31.36 -5.39
CA LEU A 252 10.98 -30.08 -6.10
C LEU A 252 11.47 -30.16 -7.55
N ARG A 253 12.34 -31.13 -7.89
CA ARG A 253 12.73 -31.36 -9.30
C ARG A 253 11.59 -31.98 -10.10
N GLN A 254 10.78 -32.83 -9.47
CA GLN A 254 9.55 -33.31 -10.10
C GLN A 254 8.57 -32.16 -10.31
N LEU A 255 8.40 -31.29 -9.31
CA LEU A 255 7.55 -30.09 -9.45
C LEU A 255 8.05 -29.18 -10.59
N ASN A 256 9.36 -28.96 -10.75
CA ASN A 256 9.90 -28.23 -11.91
C ASN A 256 9.44 -28.83 -13.24
N ARG A 257 9.61 -30.15 -13.43
CA ARG A 257 9.19 -30.84 -14.66
C ARG A 257 7.68 -30.72 -14.90
N GLU A 258 6.89 -30.79 -13.83
CA GLU A 258 5.45 -30.58 -13.91
C GLU A 258 5.10 -29.15 -14.36
N LEU A 259 5.76 -28.12 -13.82
CA LEU A 259 5.57 -26.73 -14.23
C LEU A 259 5.98 -26.51 -15.70
N ASP A 260 7.11 -27.09 -16.10
CA ASP A 260 7.63 -26.95 -17.47
C ASP A 260 6.71 -27.63 -18.50
N SER A 261 6.08 -28.76 -18.14
CA SER A 261 5.01 -29.36 -18.95
C SER A 261 3.71 -28.55 -18.89
N TYR A 262 3.39 -27.96 -17.74
CA TYR A 262 2.14 -27.24 -17.54
C TYR A 262 2.08 -25.92 -18.33
N ARG A 263 3.19 -25.17 -18.41
CA ARG A 263 3.24 -23.90 -19.17
C ARG A 263 2.97 -24.08 -20.67
N GLU A 264 3.17 -25.27 -21.21
CA GLU A 264 2.87 -25.62 -22.61
C GLU A 264 1.41 -26.09 -22.81
N SER A 265 0.67 -26.31 -21.72
CA SER A 265 -0.70 -26.80 -21.75
C SER A 265 -1.74 -25.69 -21.91
N LYS A 266 -2.99 -26.07 -22.17
CA LYS A 266 -4.11 -25.12 -22.13
C LYS A 266 -4.41 -24.72 -20.69
N LEU A 267 -4.04 -23.50 -20.33
CA LEU A 267 -4.27 -22.95 -19.01
C LEU A 267 -5.74 -22.62 -18.77
N ARG A 268 -6.21 -22.95 -17.56
CA ARG A 268 -7.55 -22.63 -17.06
C ARG A 268 -7.55 -21.22 -16.47
N ALA A 269 -8.73 -20.63 -16.29
CA ALA A 269 -8.91 -19.37 -15.59
C ALA A 269 -10.16 -19.47 -14.71
N TYR A 270 -10.23 -18.66 -13.66
CA TYR A 270 -11.48 -18.48 -12.92
C TYR A 270 -12.44 -17.62 -13.73
N VAL A 271 -13.71 -18.04 -13.79
CA VAL A 271 -14.79 -17.26 -14.38
C VAL A 271 -15.83 -17.03 -13.29
N ILE A 272 -16.02 -15.76 -12.92
CA ILE A 272 -17.01 -15.35 -11.93
C ILE A 272 -18.14 -14.66 -12.69
N GLY A 273 -19.31 -15.29 -12.71
CA GLY A 273 -20.50 -14.71 -13.34
C GLY A 273 -20.95 -13.44 -12.61
N ALA A 274 -21.54 -12.50 -13.35
CA ALA A 274 -21.96 -11.21 -12.81
C ALA A 274 -22.87 -11.32 -11.58
N ALA A 275 -23.79 -12.29 -11.56
CA ALA A 275 -24.71 -12.50 -10.44
C ALA A 275 -24.01 -12.93 -9.13
N ALA A 276 -22.76 -13.41 -9.20
CA ALA A 276 -21.96 -13.79 -8.04
C ALA A 276 -21.10 -12.64 -7.51
N LEU A 277 -21.04 -11.52 -8.23
CA LEU A 277 -20.31 -10.31 -7.85
C LEU A 277 -21.26 -9.29 -7.24
N LYS A 278 -20.78 -8.57 -6.23
CA LYS A 278 -21.53 -7.48 -5.57
C LYS A 278 -20.67 -6.21 -5.53
N PRO A 279 -20.32 -5.63 -6.69
CA PRO A 279 -19.55 -4.39 -6.72
C PRO A 279 -20.34 -3.25 -6.06
N LEU A 280 -19.67 -2.45 -5.24
CA LEU A 280 -20.24 -1.24 -4.65
C LEU A 280 -20.39 -0.12 -5.69
N PRO A 281 -21.37 0.77 -5.55
CA PRO A 281 -21.42 1.96 -6.38
C PRO A 281 -20.18 2.85 -6.11
N VAL A 282 -19.63 3.41 -7.18
CA VAL A 282 -18.54 4.39 -7.11
C VAL A 282 -19.12 5.78 -7.28
N ALA A 283 -18.88 6.65 -6.30
CA ALA A 283 -19.20 8.07 -6.40
C ALA A 283 -18.11 8.80 -7.19
N LEU A 284 -18.50 9.64 -8.14
CA LEU A 284 -17.58 10.44 -8.95
C LEU A 284 -17.87 11.93 -8.77
N ARG A 285 -16.85 12.70 -8.41
CA ARG A 285 -16.92 14.16 -8.31
C ARG A 285 -15.72 14.84 -8.96
N ALA A 286 -15.92 16.05 -9.46
CA ALA A 286 -14.79 16.93 -9.77
C ALA A 286 -14.21 17.47 -8.46
N LEU A 287 -12.89 17.60 -8.42
CA LEU A 287 -12.24 18.37 -7.38
C LEU A 287 -12.60 19.86 -7.58
N ASP A 288 -12.83 20.57 -6.48
CA ASP A 288 -13.01 22.01 -6.57
C ASP A 288 -11.68 22.72 -6.96
N PRO A 289 -11.71 24.01 -7.33
CA PRO A 289 -10.51 24.71 -7.78
C PRO A 289 -9.35 24.72 -6.78
N GLY A 290 -9.63 24.68 -5.47
CA GLY A 290 -8.61 24.66 -4.42
C GLY A 290 -7.98 23.28 -4.29
N GLU A 291 -8.80 22.24 -4.24
CA GLU A 291 -8.37 20.85 -4.25
C GLU A 291 -7.51 20.54 -5.49
N ALA A 292 -8.01 20.87 -6.68
CA ALA A 292 -7.33 20.62 -7.96
C ALA A 292 -5.97 21.34 -8.06
N ALA A 293 -5.87 22.59 -7.57
CA ALA A 293 -4.63 23.35 -7.59
C ALA A 293 -3.56 22.80 -6.65
N MET A 294 -3.97 22.24 -5.51
CA MET A 294 -3.07 21.71 -4.48
C MET A 294 -2.71 20.23 -4.70
N MET A 295 -3.53 19.47 -5.43
CA MET A 295 -3.36 18.03 -5.62
C MET A 295 -1.96 17.60 -6.13
N PRO A 296 -1.35 18.24 -7.14
CA PRO A 296 0.01 17.87 -7.58
C PRO A 296 1.07 17.99 -6.48
N LEU A 297 0.92 18.98 -5.59
CA LEU A 297 1.81 19.18 -4.44
C LEU A 297 1.51 18.12 -3.37
N ARG A 298 0.23 17.85 -3.11
CA ARG A 298 -0.22 16.84 -2.14
C ARG A 298 0.35 15.47 -2.48
N ILE A 299 0.28 15.02 -3.74
CA ILE A 299 0.81 13.71 -4.16
C ILE A 299 2.27 13.56 -3.74
N ARG A 300 3.10 14.58 -4.00
CA ARG A 300 4.53 14.57 -3.65
C ARG A 300 4.74 14.52 -2.13
N SER A 301 4.03 15.37 -1.39
CA SER A 301 4.07 15.39 0.09
C SER A 301 3.68 14.03 0.68
N THR A 302 2.56 13.49 0.21
CA THR A 302 1.95 12.26 0.70
C THR A 302 2.75 11.01 0.33
N VAL A 303 3.49 10.98 -0.79
CA VAL A 303 4.43 9.88 -1.09
C VAL A 303 5.64 9.92 -0.16
N GLY A 304 6.08 11.12 0.22
CA GLY A 304 7.19 11.35 1.15
C GLY A 304 8.23 12.28 0.55
N VAL A 305 8.75 13.19 1.37
CA VAL A 305 9.74 14.20 0.96
C VAL A 305 10.90 14.25 1.95
N ASN A 306 12.11 14.44 1.42
CA ASN A 306 13.24 14.88 2.24
C ASN A 306 13.22 16.40 2.48
N ASP A 307 14.09 16.90 3.35
CA ASP A 307 14.16 18.33 3.72
C ASP A 307 14.26 19.28 2.51
N VAL A 308 15.03 18.89 1.48
CA VAL A 308 15.22 19.71 0.27
C VAL A 308 13.93 19.76 -0.53
N GLN A 309 13.29 18.60 -0.73
CA GLN A 309 12.02 18.49 -1.44
C GLN A 309 10.89 19.20 -0.70
N ALA A 310 10.80 19.05 0.63
CA ALA A 310 9.81 19.71 1.46
C ALA A 310 9.91 21.25 1.32
N LYS A 311 11.11 21.81 1.45
CA LYS A 311 11.37 23.25 1.26
C LYS A 311 10.99 23.73 -0.15
N ALA A 312 11.24 22.92 -1.18
CA ALA A 312 10.89 23.24 -2.56
C ALA A 312 9.36 23.26 -2.81
N LEU A 313 8.57 22.57 -1.99
CA LEU A 313 7.10 22.54 -2.10
C LEU A 313 6.40 23.74 -1.44
N ILE A 314 7.03 24.41 -0.48
CA ILE A 314 6.36 25.44 0.34
C ILE A 314 5.92 26.66 -0.45
N ALA A 315 6.79 27.24 -1.28
CA ALA A 315 6.44 28.44 -2.04
C ALA A 315 5.19 28.23 -2.93
N PRO A 316 5.09 27.17 -3.76
CA PRO A 316 3.87 26.91 -4.52
C PRO A 316 2.67 26.53 -3.62
N ALA A 317 2.87 25.79 -2.52
CA ALA A 317 1.77 25.45 -1.59
C ALA A 317 1.15 26.69 -0.94
N ARG A 318 1.98 27.62 -0.44
CA ARG A 318 1.54 28.92 0.10
C ARG A 318 0.80 29.74 -0.95
N ALA A 319 1.27 29.75 -2.19
CA ALA A 319 0.60 30.47 -3.27
C ALA A 319 -0.82 29.92 -3.54
N VAL A 320 -1.00 28.60 -3.50
CA VAL A 320 -2.35 28.00 -3.60
C VAL A 320 -3.19 28.34 -2.37
N ALA A 321 -2.65 28.17 -1.16
CA ALA A 321 -3.38 28.46 0.07
C ALA A 321 -3.78 29.93 0.22
N ALA A 322 -2.98 30.88 -0.27
CA ALA A 322 -3.31 32.31 -0.28
C ALA A 322 -4.49 32.63 -1.22
N ARG A 323 -4.67 31.87 -2.30
CA ARG A 323 -5.84 31.98 -3.20
C ARG A 323 -7.10 31.36 -2.58
N PHE A 324 -6.93 30.44 -1.63
CA PHE A 324 -8.01 29.68 -0.99
C PHE A 324 -7.88 29.69 0.55
N PRO A 325 -7.91 30.87 1.21
CA PRO A 325 -7.59 31.00 2.64
C PRO A 325 -8.58 30.26 3.55
N GLU A 326 -9.86 30.25 3.20
CA GLU A 326 -10.93 29.59 3.97
C GLU A 326 -11.15 28.12 3.58
N HIS A 327 -10.40 27.62 2.59
CA HIS A 327 -10.60 26.27 2.09
C HIS A 327 -9.96 25.24 3.02
N ARG A 328 -10.78 24.64 3.89
CA ARG A 328 -10.34 23.75 4.98
C ARG A 328 -9.36 22.66 4.54
N TRP A 329 -9.67 21.94 3.46
CA TRP A 329 -8.80 20.86 2.98
C TRP A 329 -7.47 21.39 2.45
N VAL A 330 -7.44 22.59 1.86
CA VAL A 330 -6.20 23.21 1.35
C VAL A 330 -5.33 23.64 2.53
N GLN A 331 -5.94 24.23 3.57
CA GLN A 331 -5.24 24.61 4.80
C GLN A 331 -4.70 23.39 5.54
N ARG A 332 -5.43 22.27 5.56
CA ARG A 332 -4.98 20.99 6.12
C ARG A 332 -3.74 20.45 5.39
N VAL A 333 -3.76 20.44 4.06
CA VAL A 333 -2.59 20.00 3.25
C VAL A 333 -1.41 20.97 3.41
N LEU A 334 -1.67 22.27 3.52
CA LEU A 334 -0.62 23.24 3.83
C LEU A 334 0.03 22.96 5.19
N ALA A 335 -0.75 22.64 6.22
CA ALA A 335 -0.22 22.34 7.55
C ALA A 335 0.78 21.17 7.54
N GLU A 336 0.47 20.11 6.78
CA GLU A 336 1.39 18.99 6.52
C GLU A 336 2.69 19.46 5.86
N MET A 337 2.59 20.20 4.76
CA MET A 337 3.76 20.64 4.01
C MET A 337 4.65 21.58 4.83
N GLU A 338 4.06 22.54 5.53
CA GLU A 338 4.77 23.45 6.44
C GLU A 338 5.48 22.68 7.56
N PHE A 339 4.80 21.67 8.11
CA PHE A 339 5.41 20.78 9.10
C PHE A 339 6.61 20.05 8.52
N ASP A 340 6.47 19.44 7.34
CA ASP A 340 7.55 18.69 6.67
C ASP A 340 8.75 19.59 6.35
N ALA A 341 8.51 20.86 5.98
CA ALA A 341 9.57 21.85 5.74
C ALA A 341 10.19 22.43 7.01
N GLY A 342 9.67 22.09 8.21
CA GLY A 342 10.16 22.58 9.50
C GLY A 342 9.59 23.94 9.94
N ASN A 343 8.62 24.47 9.22
CA ASN A 343 7.96 25.76 9.50
C ASN A 343 6.84 25.57 10.54
N LEU A 344 7.24 25.28 11.78
CA LEU A 344 6.32 24.83 12.82
C LEU A 344 5.27 25.87 13.23
N ALA A 345 5.58 27.16 13.16
CA ALA A 345 4.61 28.21 13.50
C ALA A 345 3.52 28.33 12.43
N GLU A 346 3.92 28.26 11.16
CA GLU A 346 3.03 28.32 10.00
C GLU A 346 2.14 27.08 9.91
N ALA A 347 2.71 25.89 10.19
CA ALA A 347 1.96 24.65 10.30
C ALA A 347 0.89 24.73 11.40
N ASP A 348 1.25 25.29 12.56
CA ASP A 348 0.35 25.45 13.72
C ASP A 348 -0.81 26.39 13.41
N ALA A 349 -0.51 27.53 12.75
CA ALA A 349 -1.51 28.49 12.30
C ALA A 349 -2.44 27.92 11.22
N ALA A 350 -1.92 27.07 10.32
CA ALA A 350 -2.74 26.36 9.34
C ALA A 350 -3.67 25.34 10.03
N CYS A 351 -3.18 24.61 11.04
CA CYS A 351 -4.02 23.74 11.86
C CYS A 351 -5.12 24.53 12.57
N ASP A 352 -4.82 25.71 13.12
CA ASP A 352 -5.82 26.55 13.80
C ASP A 352 -6.95 26.99 12.87
N ARG A 353 -6.65 27.36 11.63
CA ARG A 353 -7.69 27.68 10.62
C ARG A 353 -8.60 26.49 10.35
N VAL A 354 -8.04 25.29 10.27
CA VAL A 354 -8.83 24.05 10.10
C VAL A 354 -9.70 23.79 11.33
N LEU A 355 -9.12 23.83 12.53
CA LEU A 355 -9.80 23.51 13.79
C LEU A 355 -10.84 24.56 14.21
N ALA A 356 -10.69 25.82 13.78
CA ALA A 356 -11.70 26.85 13.99
C ALA A 356 -13.01 26.51 13.25
N ALA A 357 -12.92 25.88 12.08
CA ALA A 357 -14.06 25.50 11.26
C ALA A 357 -14.52 24.04 11.45
N ASP A 358 -13.63 23.17 11.94
CA ASP A 358 -13.91 21.77 12.28
C ASP A 358 -13.06 21.34 13.51
N PRO A 359 -13.56 21.54 14.74
CA PRO A 359 -12.80 21.28 15.97
C PRO A 359 -12.39 19.82 16.20
N ASN A 360 -12.97 18.89 15.43
CA ASN A 360 -12.72 17.45 15.50
C ASN A 360 -11.95 16.94 14.26
N ASN A 361 -11.40 17.84 13.42
CA ASN A 361 -10.61 17.44 12.27
C ASN A 361 -9.37 16.63 12.69
N VAL A 362 -9.40 15.32 12.44
CA VAL A 362 -8.43 14.38 13.00
C VAL A 362 -7.00 14.68 12.53
N ASP A 363 -6.82 14.99 11.25
CA ASP A 363 -5.51 15.33 10.69
C ASP A 363 -4.93 16.60 11.33
N ALA A 364 -5.72 17.66 11.47
CA ALA A 364 -5.24 18.88 12.13
C ALA A 364 -4.91 18.64 13.62
N LEU A 365 -5.67 17.79 14.32
CA LEU A 365 -5.36 17.38 15.69
C LEU A 365 -4.06 16.58 15.76
N ILE A 366 -3.82 15.67 14.81
CA ILE A 366 -2.55 14.93 14.68
C ILE A 366 -1.39 15.90 14.47
N TYR A 367 -1.51 16.84 13.53
CA TYR A 367 -0.45 17.79 13.23
C TYR A 367 -0.18 18.74 14.40
N LYS A 368 -1.19 19.20 15.15
CA LYS A 368 -0.97 19.90 16.43
C LYS A 368 -0.08 19.09 17.37
N GLY A 369 -0.33 17.79 17.50
CA GLY A 369 0.50 16.91 18.32
C GLY A 369 1.92 16.73 17.76
N ARG A 370 2.06 16.53 16.45
CA ARG A 370 3.37 16.36 15.79
C ARG A 370 4.22 17.63 15.87
N ILE A 371 3.59 18.80 15.77
CA ILE A 371 4.25 20.12 15.94
C ILE A 371 4.81 20.22 17.37
N GLU A 372 4.02 19.90 18.39
CA GLU A 372 4.48 19.89 19.78
C GLU A 372 5.62 18.89 20.01
N ALA A 373 5.53 17.69 19.42
CA ALA A 373 6.60 16.70 19.46
C ALA A 373 7.91 17.23 18.84
N ARG A 374 7.82 17.93 17.70
CA ARG A 374 9.00 18.53 17.03
C ARG A 374 9.57 19.73 17.81
N ARG A 375 8.70 20.55 18.45
CA ARG A 375 9.11 21.58 19.41
C ARG A 375 9.88 20.97 20.58
N ALA A 376 9.37 19.87 21.15
CA ALA A 376 10.06 19.14 22.22
C ALA A 376 11.45 18.67 21.78
N ALA A 377 11.55 18.05 20.59
CA ALA A 377 12.83 17.57 20.05
C ALA A 377 13.86 18.69 19.81
N ALA A 378 13.40 19.92 19.55
CA ALA A 378 14.26 21.08 19.33
C ALA A 378 14.79 21.73 20.63
N VAL A 379 14.13 21.50 21.78
CA VAL A 379 14.58 22.01 23.08
C VAL A 379 15.83 21.23 23.52
N LYS A 380 16.96 21.90 23.77
CA LYS A 380 18.22 21.22 24.18
C LYS A 380 18.47 21.27 25.69
N ASP A 381 18.37 22.45 26.30
CA ASP A 381 18.88 22.68 27.65
C ASP A 381 17.77 22.92 28.70
N ASP A 382 16.50 22.69 28.33
CA ASP A 382 15.35 22.84 29.23
C ASP A 382 14.51 21.56 29.27
N ALA A 383 14.76 20.73 30.28
CA ALA A 383 14.02 19.48 30.47
C ALA A 383 12.53 19.71 30.79
N ALA A 384 12.18 20.80 31.48
CA ALA A 384 10.81 21.11 31.85
C ALA A 384 9.99 21.53 30.62
N ALA A 385 10.53 22.42 29.78
CA ALA A 385 9.91 22.81 28.52
C ALA A 385 9.75 21.63 27.55
N ARG A 386 10.80 20.80 27.41
CA ARG A 386 10.74 19.57 26.61
C ARG A 386 9.61 18.65 27.07
N THR A 387 9.51 18.42 28.38
CA THR A 387 8.45 17.60 28.99
C THR A 387 7.07 18.22 28.76
N ALA A 388 6.93 19.53 28.86
CA ALA A 388 5.67 20.24 28.64
C ALA A 388 5.18 20.04 27.20
N HIS A 389 6.06 20.17 26.21
CA HIS A 389 5.74 19.95 24.80
C HIS A 389 5.34 18.48 24.52
N TRP A 390 6.06 17.49 25.03
CA TRP A 390 5.66 16.07 24.88
C TRP A 390 4.32 15.76 25.54
N LYS A 391 4.04 16.34 26.72
CA LYS A 391 2.72 16.22 27.36
C LYS A 391 1.63 16.91 26.53
N ALA A 392 1.93 18.03 25.87
CA ALA A 392 1.01 18.68 24.95
C ALA A 392 0.73 17.82 23.71
N ALA A 393 1.76 17.25 23.09
CA ALA A 393 1.64 16.31 21.98
C ALA A 393 0.72 15.14 22.34
N ARG A 394 0.96 14.50 23.50
CA ARG A 394 0.14 13.41 24.02
C ARG A 394 -1.35 13.79 24.14
N ARG A 395 -1.67 15.00 24.63
CA ARG A 395 -3.06 15.47 24.73
C ARG A 395 -3.73 15.61 23.37
N TRP A 396 -3.01 16.11 22.38
CA TRP A 396 -3.52 16.22 21.01
C TRP A 396 -3.79 14.85 20.38
N TYR A 397 -2.89 13.88 20.55
CA TYR A 397 -3.11 12.51 20.07
C TYR A 397 -4.30 11.82 20.74
N VAL A 398 -4.51 12.04 22.04
CA VAL A 398 -5.73 11.56 22.74
C VAL A 398 -6.99 12.21 22.17
N LYS A 399 -6.96 13.51 21.84
CA LYS A 399 -8.10 14.18 21.19
C LYS A 399 -8.36 13.62 19.79
N ALA A 400 -7.31 13.36 19.01
CA ALA A 400 -7.42 12.74 17.69
C ALA A 400 -8.02 11.31 17.76
N ASN A 401 -7.54 10.47 18.69
CA ASN A 401 -8.11 9.13 18.92
C ASN A 401 -9.60 9.17 19.29
N ARG A 402 -10.05 10.19 20.03
CA ARG A 402 -11.47 10.36 20.37
C ARG A 402 -12.31 10.84 19.19
N ALA A 403 -11.71 11.63 18.29
CA ALA A 403 -12.39 12.15 17.10
C ALA A 403 -12.59 11.06 16.04
N ASP A 404 -11.63 10.15 15.87
CA ASP A 404 -11.80 8.94 15.06
C ASP A 404 -11.09 7.73 15.70
N PRO A 405 -11.83 6.89 16.45
CA PRO A 405 -11.29 5.69 17.09
C PRO A 405 -10.86 4.59 16.11
N ARG A 406 -11.20 4.71 14.82
CA ARG A 406 -10.81 3.74 13.78
C ARG A 406 -9.60 4.20 12.98
N TYR A 407 -9.01 5.35 13.30
CA TYR A 407 -7.75 5.77 12.69
C TYR A 407 -6.58 5.28 13.54
N ALA A 408 -5.72 4.43 12.95
CA ALA A 408 -4.61 3.80 13.67
C ALA A 408 -3.52 4.80 14.10
N TYR A 409 -3.29 5.85 13.32
CA TYR A 409 -2.12 6.71 13.47
C TYR A 409 -2.00 7.41 14.83
N PRO A 410 -3.06 8.00 15.42
CA PRO A 410 -2.93 8.64 16.72
C PRO A 410 -2.73 7.66 17.88
N PHE A 411 -3.03 6.35 17.74
CA PHE A 411 -2.63 5.34 18.74
C PHE A 411 -1.10 5.16 18.74
N VAL A 412 -0.51 5.07 17.56
CA VAL A 412 0.95 4.93 17.39
C VAL A 412 1.66 6.17 17.94
N LEU A 413 1.23 7.36 17.54
CA LEU A 413 1.81 8.63 18.02
C LEU A 413 1.66 8.79 19.54
N PHE A 414 0.52 8.36 20.12
CA PHE A 414 0.32 8.35 21.56
C PHE A 414 1.32 7.43 22.27
N TYR A 415 1.52 6.21 21.74
CA TYR A 415 2.47 5.23 22.28
C TYR A 415 3.91 5.76 22.23
N GLU A 416 4.34 6.38 21.13
CA GLU A 416 5.70 6.93 20.98
C GLU A 416 6.06 7.98 22.05
N THR A 417 5.07 8.70 22.58
CA THR A 417 5.32 9.72 23.63
C THR A 417 5.91 9.15 24.91
N PHE A 418 5.69 7.87 25.23
CA PHE A 418 6.20 7.25 26.45
C PHE A 418 7.72 7.12 26.42
N ALA A 419 8.27 6.58 25.33
CA ALA A 419 9.71 6.50 25.14
C ALA A 419 10.36 7.89 25.16
N ALA A 420 9.73 8.86 24.50
CA ALA A 420 10.21 10.24 24.46
C ALA A 420 10.22 10.94 25.84
N LEU A 421 9.36 10.49 26.76
CA LEU A 421 9.29 10.98 28.14
C LEU A 421 10.06 10.12 29.14
N GLY A 422 10.71 9.03 28.71
CA GLY A 422 11.37 8.07 29.60
C GLY A 422 10.38 7.31 30.50
N GLU A 423 9.12 7.22 30.08
CA GLU A 423 8.04 6.57 30.83
C GLU A 423 7.82 5.14 30.32
N THR A 424 7.37 4.25 31.19
CA THR A 424 6.88 2.93 30.75
C THR A 424 5.51 3.09 30.08
N PRO A 425 5.29 2.51 28.88
CA PRO A 425 3.98 2.51 28.24
C PRO A 425 2.89 1.98 29.17
N SER A 426 1.79 2.73 29.28
CA SER A 426 0.62 2.28 30.04
C SER A 426 -0.07 1.09 29.34
N ALA A 427 -0.84 0.29 30.08
CA ALA A 427 -1.63 -0.80 29.50
C ALA A 427 -2.57 -0.33 28.37
N SER A 428 -3.13 0.87 28.49
CA SER A 428 -3.96 1.47 27.44
C SER A 428 -3.17 1.86 26.20
N ALA A 429 -1.91 2.27 26.34
CA ALA A 429 -1.05 2.60 25.21
C ALA A 429 -0.65 1.34 24.44
N ILE A 430 -0.30 0.26 25.16
CA ILE A 430 0.02 -1.04 24.57
C ILE A 430 -1.20 -1.61 23.84
N LYS A 431 -2.38 -1.56 24.48
CA LYS A 431 -3.63 -1.98 23.83
C LYS A 431 -3.95 -1.15 22.58
N GLY A 432 -3.72 0.16 22.62
CA GLY A 432 -3.88 1.03 21.44
C GLY A 432 -2.92 0.66 20.31
N LEU A 433 -1.68 0.28 20.63
CA LEU A 433 -0.70 -0.20 19.65
C LEU A 433 -1.12 -1.55 19.04
N GLU A 434 -1.66 -2.47 19.84
CA GLU A 434 -2.23 -3.74 19.36
C GLU A 434 -3.43 -3.51 18.45
N GLU A 435 -4.32 -2.59 18.82
CA GLU A 435 -5.47 -2.17 17.99
C GLU A 435 -4.99 -1.56 16.66
N ALA A 436 -3.96 -0.72 16.69
CA ALA A 436 -3.39 -0.14 15.48
C ALA A 436 -2.88 -1.22 14.51
N VAL A 437 -2.24 -2.29 14.99
CA VAL A 437 -1.84 -3.44 14.15
C VAL A 437 -3.05 -4.15 13.55
N GLY A 438 -4.16 -4.25 14.30
CA GLY A 438 -5.41 -4.82 13.79
C GLY A 438 -6.11 -3.94 12.74
N LEU A 439 -6.02 -2.62 12.90
CA LEU A 439 -6.61 -1.64 11.99
C LEU A 439 -5.82 -1.48 10.68
N VAL A 440 -4.47 -1.56 10.73
CA VAL A 440 -3.59 -1.42 9.57
C VAL A 440 -2.60 -2.59 9.46
N PRO A 441 -3.07 -3.84 9.26
CA PRO A 441 -2.19 -5.00 9.22
C PRO A 441 -1.14 -4.96 8.11
N GLN A 442 -1.33 -4.14 7.08
CA GLN A 442 -0.40 -3.84 6.00
C GLN A 442 0.79 -2.94 6.39
N ALA A 443 0.75 -2.30 7.56
CA ALA A 443 1.74 -1.29 7.94
C ALA A 443 2.87 -1.93 8.78
N ASP A 444 4.03 -2.12 8.17
CA ASP A 444 5.16 -2.81 8.83
C ASP A 444 5.73 -2.03 10.03
N GLY A 445 5.78 -0.71 9.94
CA GLY A 445 6.34 0.13 11.00
C GLY A 445 5.65 -0.07 12.36
N VAL A 446 4.32 -0.17 12.38
CA VAL A 446 3.57 -0.40 13.63
C VAL A 446 3.76 -1.83 14.16
N ARG A 447 3.95 -2.81 13.28
CA ARG A 447 4.27 -4.20 13.65
C ARG A 447 5.64 -4.30 14.30
N VAL A 448 6.65 -3.65 13.74
CA VAL A 448 7.99 -3.57 14.33
C VAL A 448 7.93 -2.89 15.70
N MET A 449 7.16 -1.81 15.83
CA MET A 449 6.96 -1.13 17.11
C MET A 449 6.33 -2.06 18.17
N LEU A 450 5.28 -2.80 17.81
CA LEU A 450 4.68 -3.80 18.70
C LEU A 450 5.67 -4.91 19.05
N ALA A 451 6.46 -5.38 18.09
CA ALA A 451 7.48 -6.39 18.33
C ALA A 451 8.52 -5.94 19.36
N MET A 452 9.00 -4.69 19.25
CA MET A 452 9.94 -4.12 20.21
C MET A 452 9.30 -3.96 21.60
N GLU A 453 8.01 -3.63 21.68
CA GLU A 453 7.29 -3.61 22.96
C GLU A 453 7.20 -5.01 23.59
N LYS A 454 6.93 -6.04 22.79
CA LYS A 454 6.90 -7.43 23.28
C LYS A 454 8.28 -7.92 23.71
N LEU A 455 9.34 -7.50 23.02
CA LEU A 455 10.72 -7.74 23.46
C LEU A 455 11.02 -7.06 24.81
N ARG A 456 10.54 -5.83 25.01
CA ARG A 456 10.66 -5.11 26.30
C ARG A 456 10.01 -5.88 27.44
N THR A 457 8.86 -6.52 27.20
CA THR A 457 8.17 -7.35 28.19
C THR A 457 8.65 -8.80 28.24
N GLY A 458 9.64 -9.20 27.43
CA GLY A 458 10.20 -10.56 27.38
C GLY A 458 9.33 -11.58 26.65
N ASP A 459 8.29 -11.16 25.94
CA ASP A 459 7.38 -12.05 25.19
C ASP A 459 7.89 -12.29 23.77
N LEU A 460 8.88 -13.19 23.63
CA LEU A 460 9.46 -13.53 22.34
C LEU A 460 8.45 -14.16 21.38
N LYS A 461 7.42 -14.84 21.90
CA LYS A 461 6.38 -15.45 21.07
C LYS A 461 5.54 -14.36 20.40
N ALA A 462 5.11 -13.36 21.15
CA ALA A 462 4.37 -12.23 20.59
C ALA A 462 5.25 -11.33 19.70
N MET A 463 6.53 -11.15 20.05
CA MET A 463 7.49 -10.45 19.19
C MET A 463 7.61 -11.13 17.82
N ARG A 464 7.83 -12.45 17.81
CA ARG A 464 7.91 -13.25 16.58
C ARG A 464 6.63 -13.13 15.75
N ALA A 465 5.46 -13.22 16.38
CA ALA A 465 4.18 -13.09 15.70
C ALA A 465 3.98 -11.71 15.05
N ALA A 466 4.40 -10.64 15.73
CA ALA A 466 4.33 -9.28 15.19
C ALA A 466 5.29 -9.08 14.01
N LEU A 467 6.52 -9.63 14.08
CA LEU A 467 7.53 -9.53 13.02
C LEU A 467 7.25 -10.42 11.82
N ALA A 468 6.48 -11.50 11.97
CA ALA A 468 6.32 -12.49 10.91
C ALA A 468 5.89 -11.86 9.58
N PRO A 469 4.81 -11.07 9.47
CA PRO A 469 4.46 -10.42 8.21
C PRO A 469 5.54 -9.48 7.65
N VAL A 470 6.24 -8.76 8.53
CA VAL A 470 7.32 -7.82 8.14
C VAL A 470 8.51 -8.56 7.52
N SER A 471 8.80 -9.78 7.99
CA SER A 471 9.89 -10.59 7.45
C SER A 471 9.65 -11.07 6.02
N ALA A 472 8.41 -10.98 5.54
CA ALA A 472 7.96 -11.39 4.22
C ALA A 472 7.97 -10.27 3.17
N ASP A 473 8.34 -9.04 3.56
CA ASP A 473 8.32 -7.88 2.67
C ASP A 473 9.01 -8.23 1.34
N PRO A 474 8.26 -8.26 0.22
CA PRO A 474 8.80 -8.68 -1.06
C PRO A 474 9.87 -7.74 -1.62
N HIS A 475 10.00 -6.55 -1.04
CA HIS A 475 11.00 -5.55 -1.37
C HIS A 475 12.11 -5.43 -0.30
N GLY A 476 11.97 -6.09 0.86
CA GLY A 476 12.92 -6.00 1.99
C GLY A 476 14.28 -6.70 1.76
N GLY A 477 14.32 -7.67 0.84
CA GLY A 477 15.54 -8.38 0.42
C GLY A 477 16.28 -9.16 1.53
N ALA A 478 17.48 -9.67 1.19
CA ALA A 478 18.26 -10.59 2.04
C ALA A 478 18.71 -10.04 3.41
N ASN A 479 18.66 -8.73 3.61
CA ASN A 479 19.10 -8.08 4.84
C ASN A 479 17.97 -7.70 5.78
N ASN A 480 16.74 -8.14 5.50
CA ASN A 480 15.55 -7.86 6.30
C ASN A 480 15.81 -8.12 7.81
N PRO A 481 15.84 -7.06 8.64
CA PRO A 481 16.06 -7.20 10.08
C PRO A 481 15.05 -8.09 10.80
N ALA A 482 13.78 -8.04 10.38
CA ALA A 482 12.72 -8.85 10.98
C ALA A 482 12.99 -10.35 10.78
N ALA A 483 13.43 -10.73 9.58
CA ALA A 483 13.80 -12.12 9.28
C ALA A 483 14.96 -12.62 10.15
N LYS A 484 15.99 -11.79 10.37
CA LYS A 484 17.14 -12.13 11.24
C LYS A 484 16.71 -12.33 12.69
N LEU A 485 15.86 -11.45 13.21
CA LEU A 485 15.34 -11.55 14.57
C LEU A 485 14.45 -12.78 14.76
N ILE A 486 13.59 -13.09 13.79
CA ILE A 486 12.78 -14.32 13.82
C ILE A 486 13.66 -15.56 13.81
N ALA A 487 14.67 -15.62 12.93
CA ALA A 487 15.59 -16.76 12.87
C ALA A 487 16.33 -16.97 14.20
N LEU A 488 16.70 -15.88 14.88
CA LEU A 488 17.33 -15.94 16.20
C LEU A 488 16.37 -16.43 17.29
N ILE A 489 15.11 -15.97 17.28
CA ILE A 489 14.07 -16.47 18.18
C ILE A 489 13.83 -17.97 17.93
N ASP A 490 13.75 -18.38 16.67
CA ASP A 490 13.48 -19.76 16.26
C ASP A 490 14.65 -20.71 16.56
N SER A 491 15.88 -20.20 16.70
CA SER A 491 17.02 -20.99 17.18
C SER A 491 17.00 -21.25 18.69
N GLY A 492 16.00 -20.74 19.42
CA GLY A 492 15.88 -20.87 20.87
C GLY A 492 16.75 -19.89 21.66
N ALA A 493 17.16 -18.77 21.06
CA ALA A 493 17.89 -17.74 21.78
C ALA A 493 17.05 -17.12 22.91
N ASP A 494 17.70 -16.75 24.01
CA ASP A 494 17.03 -16.09 25.12
C ASP A 494 16.72 -14.61 24.83
N VAL A 495 15.95 -13.99 25.73
CA VAL A 495 15.50 -12.60 25.58
C VAL A 495 16.68 -11.62 25.50
N GLU A 496 17.78 -11.89 26.20
CA GLU A 496 18.94 -10.99 26.23
C GLU A 496 19.73 -11.04 24.92
N ALA A 497 19.92 -12.24 24.37
CA ALA A 497 20.53 -12.42 23.06
C ALA A 497 19.72 -11.71 21.96
N VAL A 498 18.39 -11.84 21.99
CA VAL A 498 17.49 -11.16 21.03
C VAL A 498 17.52 -9.64 21.22
N ARG A 499 17.56 -9.15 22.46
CA ARG A 499 17.70 -7.72 22.78
C ARG A 499 18.97 -7.13 22.20
N LYS A 500 20.11 -7.78 22.45
CA LYS A 500 21.41 -7.35 21.91
C LYS A 500 21.43 -7.33 20.38
N ALA A 501 20.80 -8.31 19.74
CA ALA A 501 20.69 -8.35 18.28
C ALA A 501 19.81 -7.21 17.74
N ALA A 502 18.67 -6.92 18.37
CA ALA A 502 17.79 -5.83 17.99
C ALA A 502 18.47 -4.45 18.14
N GLU A 503 19.24 -4.25 19.21
CA GLU A 503 20.03 -3.04 19.42
C GLU A 503 21.12 -2.84 18.36
N ALA A 504 21.81 -3.93 17.98
CA ALA A 504 22.84 -3.89 16.94
C ALA A 504 22.25 -3.50 15.57
N ILE A 505 21.07 -4.04 15.25
CA ILE A 505 20.32 -3.68 14.03
C ILE A 505 19.96 -2.18 14.05
N GLY A 506 19.33 -1.70 15.14
CA GLY A 506 18.90 -0.30 15.23
C GLY A 506 20.05 0.71 15.24
N SER A 507 21.26 0.29 15.62
CA SER A 507 22.47 1.11 15.59
C SER A 507 23.10 1.21 14.19
N GLY A 508 22.91 0.18 13.35
CA GLY A 508 23.42 0.14 11.97
C GLY A 508 22.69 1.08 11.01
N ASP A 509 21.37 1.20 11.14
CA ASP A 509 20.56 2.07 10.27
C ASP A 509 20.80 3.58 10.52
N LYS A 510 21.23 3.95 11.73
CA LYS A 510 21.61 5.34 12.06
C LYS A 510 22.97 5.74 11.49
N ALA A 511 23.80 4.79 11.07
CA ALA A 511 25.11 5.07 10.46
C ALA A 511 25.04 5.22 8.92
N GLY A 512 23.87 4.95 8.32
CA GLY A 512 23.67 4.94 6.86
C GLY A 512 22.54 5.83 6.35
N SER A 513 21.92 6.67 7.19
CA SER A 513 20.89 7.65 6.81
C SER A 513 21.46 9.06 6.60
#